data_AF-A0A414EMA4-F1
#
_entry.id   AF-A0A414EMA4-F1
#
_cell.length_a   1.000
_cell.length_b   1.000
_cell.length_c   1.000
_cell.angle_alpha   90.00
_cell.angle_beta   90.00
_cell.angle_gamma   90.00
#
_symmetry.space_group_name_H-M   'P 1'
#
loop_
_entity.id
_entity.type
_entity.pdbx_description
1 polymer ?
#
loop_
_entity_poly.entity_id
_entity_poly.type
_entity_poly.pdbx_seq_one_letter_code
_entity_poly.pdbx_strand_id
1 'polypeptide(L)'
;LIEDTLEHVLEDATGVDQVKLIPCGGGDPIAASREQWNDGSNTLCVEPGKICVYARNTVTNDVLYKEGLDLLVVPSAELSRGRGGPRCMSMPFWREDL
;
A
#
# COMPACT_ATOMS: atom_id res chain seq x y z
N LEU A 1 16.88 3.81 -22.98
CA LEU A 1 15.58 3.66 -22.30
C LEU A 1 15.65 2.34 -21.57
N ILE A 2 15.24 2.27 -20.30
CA ILE A 2 15.13 0.97 -19.61
C ILE A 2 13.96 0.25 -20.29
N GLU A 3 14.25 -0.77 -21.09
CA GLU A 3 13.25 -1.59 -21.80
C GLU A 3 12.92 -2.83 -20.97
N ASP A 4 12.48 -2.63 -19.72
CA ASP A 4 12.15 -3.73 -18.81
C ASP A 4 10.83 -3.49 -18.06
N THR A 5 10.31 -4.54 -17.42
CA THR A 5 9.11 -4.49 -16.58
C THR A 5 9.41 -3.79 -15.25
N LEU A 6 8.38 -3.23 -14.61
CA LEU A 6 8.55 -2.58 -13.30
C LEU A 6 8.97 -3.60 -12.24
N GLU A 7 8.43 -4.82 -12.33
CA GLU A 7 8.74 -5.97 -11.49
C GLU A 7 10.24 -6.28 -11.53
N HIS A 8 10.81 -6.53 -12.71
CA HIS A 8 12.24 -6.84 -12.86
C HIS A 8 13.13 -5.70 -12.35
N VAL A 9 12.79 -4.44 -12.65
CA VAL A 9 13.57 -3.29 -12.16
C VAL A 9 13.57 -3.23 -10.62
N LEU A 10 12.46 -3.57 -9.97
CA LEU A 10 12.38 -3.61 -8.51
C LEU A 10 13.10 -4.82 -7.92
N GLU A 11 13.00 -5.99 -8.56
CA GLU A 11 13.71 -7.22 -8.19
C GLU A 11 15.23 -6.99 -8.20
N ASP A 12 15.76 -6.45 -9.30
CA ASP A 12 17.18 -6.10 -9.43
C ASP A 12 17.64 -5.08 -8.39
N ALA A 13 16.83 -4.05 -8.13
CA ALA A 13 17.18 -2.98 -7.20
C ALA A 13 17.13 -3.41 -5.73
N THR A 14 16.30 -4.40 -5.39
CA THR A 14 16.09 -4.86 -4.01
C THR A 14 16.77 -6.19 -3.70
N GLY A 15 17.21 -6.95 -4.71
CA GLY A 15 17.84 -8.26 -4.58
C GLY A 15 16.87 -9.38 -4.20
N VAL A 16 15.56 -9.17 -4.38
CA VAL A 16 14.54 -10.19 -4.14
C VAL A 16 14.19 -10.90 -5.44
N ASP A 17 13.98 -12.21 -5.37
CA ASP A 17 13.73 -13.05 -6.56
C ASP A 17 12.38 -12.80 -7.23
N GLN A 18 11.41 -12.22 -6.51
CA GLN A 18 10.08 -11.95 -7.03
C GLN A 18 9.43 -10.75 -6.34
N VAL A 19 8.98 -9.78 -7.14
CA VAL A 19 8.15 -8.66 -6.69
C VAL A 19 6.71 -8.86 -7.16
N LYS A 20 5.77 -8.77 -6.22
CA LYS A 20 4.34 -8.80 -6.52
C LYS A 20 3.74 -7.40 -6.47
N LEU A 21 3.28 -6.90 -7.62
CA LEU A 21 2.51 -5.65 -7.69
C LEU A 21 1.03 -5.92 -7.35
N ILE A 22 0.56 -5.34 -6.25
CA ILE A 22 -0.82 -5.46 -5.81
C ILE A 22 -1.59 -4.19 -6.21
N PRO A 23 -2.57 -4.26 -7.13
CA PRO A 23 -3.28 -3.08 -7.61
C PRO A 23 -4.26 -2.55 -6.56
N CYS A 24 -4.20 -1.25 -6.27
CA CYS A 24 -5.23 -0.55 -5.51
C CYS A 24 -6.60 -0.69 -6.17
N GLY A 25 -7.63 -1.00 -5.38
CA GLY A 25 -8.97 -1.30 -5.87
C GLY A 25 -9.11 -2.65 -6.58
N GLY A 26 -8.10 -3.54 -6.51
CA GLY A 26 -8.21 -4.92 -6.95
C GLY A 26 -8.40 -5.12 -8.46
N GLY A 27 -7.97 -4.15 -9.27
CA GLY A 27 -8.09 -4.19 -10.73
C GLY A 27 -9.44 -3.72 -11.28
N ASP A 28 -10.42 -3.37 -10.44
CA ASP A 28 -11.64 -2.66 -10.88
C ASP A 28 -11.33 -1.17 -11.09
N PRO A 29 -11.47 -0.60 -12.31
CA PRO A 29 -11.17 0.80 -12.57
C PRO A 29 -11.95 1.80 -11.71
N ILE A 30 -13.19 1.46 -11.34
CA ILE A 30 -14.04 2.35 -10.53
C ILE A 30 -13.57 2.34 -9.08
N ALA A 31 -13.41 1.16 -8.48
CA ALA A 31 -12.85 1.03 -7.14
C ALA A 31 -11.43 1.60 -7.06
N ALA A 32 -10.58 1.34 -8.05
CA ALA A 32 -9.21 1.85 -8.11
C ALA A 32 -9.18 3.38 -8.08
N SER A 33 -9.97 4.04 -8.93
CA SER A 33 -10.04 5.50 -8.95
C SER A 33 -10.52 6.09 -7.61
N ARG A 34 -11.57 5.49 -7.03
CA ARG A 34 -12.15 5.94 -5.75
C ARG A 34 -11.20 5.73 -4.58
N GLU A 35 -10.60 4.55 -4.48
CA GLU A 35 -9.76 4.20 -3.32
C GLU A 35 -8.37 4.82 -3.44
N GLN A 36 -7.86 5.01 -4.65
CA GLN A 36 -6.64 5.80 -4.84
C GLN A 36 -6.84 7.25 -4.41
N TRP A 37 -8.00 7.85 -4.70
CA TRP A 37 -8.35 9.18 -4.18
C TRP A 37 -8.39 9.24 -2.65
N ASN A 38 -8.69 8.11 -2.01
CA ASN A 38 -8.73 7.95 -0.56
C ASN A 38 -7.41 7.37 0.00
N ASP A 39 -6.31 7.52 -0.74
CA ASP A 39 -4.98 7.10 -0.33
C ASP A 39 -4.84 5.57 -0.12
N GLY A 40 -5.54 4.76 -0.92
CA GLY A 40 -5.51 3.29 -0.89
C GLY A 40 -4.13 2.68 -1.12
N SER A 41 -3.30 3.31 -1.95
CA SER A 41 -1.89 2.88 -2.16
C SER A 41 -0.91 3.45 -1.13
N ASN A 42 -1.36 4.28 -0.17
CA ASN A 42 -0.50 4.97 0.80
C ASN A 42 -0.53 4.28 2.17
N THR A 43 -0.29 2.98 2.17
CA THR A 43 -0.26 2.19 3.41
C THR A 43 1.07 2.42 4.15
N LEU A 44 1.04 2.35 5.48
CA LEU A 44 2.25 2.43 6.30
C LEU A 44 2.66 1.03 6.77
N CYS A 45 3.77 0.51 6.25
CA CYS A 45 4.37 -0.73 6.74
C CYS A 45 5.08 -0.50 8.08
N VAL A 46 4.63 -1.17 9.14
CA VAL A 46 5.23 -1.08 10.47
C VAL A 46 6.23 -2.21 10.75
N GLU A 47 6.01 -3.35 10.12
CA GLU A 47 6.87 -4.55 10.13
C GLU A 47 6.61 -5.30 8.79
N PRO A 48 7.54 -6.07 8.23
CA PRO A 48 7.28 -6.87 7.02
C PRO A 48 5.97 -7.65 7.12
N GLY A 49 5.06 -7.43 6.16
CA GLY A 49 3.74 -8.05 6.14
C GLY A 49 2.66 -7.39 7.00
N LYS A 50 3.00 -6.41 7.85
CA LYS A 50 2.06 -5.71 8.74
C LYS A 50 1.94 -4.23 8.41
N ILE A 51 0.74 -3.81 8.02
CA ILE A 51 0.50 -2.48 7.45
C ILE A 51 -0.68 -1.76 8.10
N CYS A 52 -0.54 -0.44 8.29
CA CYS A 52 -1.62 0.45 8.71
C CYS A 52 -2.35 1.00 7.47
N VAL A 53 -3.68 0.89 7.49
CA VAL A 53 -4.56 1.20 6.35
C VAL A 53 -5.81 1.93 6.81
N TYR A 54 -6.41 2.72 5.93
CA TYR A 54 -7.71 3.31 6.21
C TYR A 54 -8.86 2.33 6.02
N ALA A 55 -9.85 2.39 6.93
CA ALA A 55 -11.05 1.56 6.87
C ALA A 55 -11.92 1.75 5.60
N ARG A 56 -11.85 2.93 4.94
CA ARG A 56 -12.69 3.27 3.78
C ARG A 56 -12.26 2.61 2.47
N ASN A 57 -11.07 2.02 2.41
CA ASN A 57 -10.51 1.40 1.20
C ASN A 57 -10.82 -0.09 1.17
N THR A 58 -12.11 -0.42 1.14
CA THR A 58 -12.61 -1.78 1.39
C THR A 58 -12.12 -2.80 0.37
N VAL A 59 -12.03 -2.43 -0.91
CA VAL A 59 -11.61 -3.38 -1.96
C VAL A 59 -10.11 -3.62 -1.86
N THR A 60 -9.33 -2.56 -1.68
CA THR A 60 -7.87 -2.65 -1.49
C THR A 60 -7.53 -3.45 -0.23
N ASN A 61 -8.21 -3.21 0.88
CA ASN A 61 -7.99 -3.94 2.13
C ASN A 61 -8.32 -5.43 1.98
N ASP A 62 -9.40 -5.79 1.28
CA ASP A 62 -9.74 -7.20 1.03
C ASP A 62 -8.67 -7.91 0.18
N VAL A 63 -8.15 -7.24 -0.86
CA VAL A 63 -7.04 -7.77 -1.66
C VAL A 63 -5.79 -7.94 -0.79
N LEU A 64 -5.37 -6.91 -0.04
CA LEU A 64 -4.20 -6.97 0.83
C LEU A 64 -4.32 -8.08 1.89
N TYR A 65 -5.51 -8.27 2.46
CA TYR A 65 -5.79 -9.36 3.40
C TYR A 65 -5.67 -10.74 2.74
N LYS A 66 -6.21 -10.92 1.53
CA LYS A 66 -6.08 -12.17 0.75
C LYS A 66 -4.64 -12.49 0.35
N GLU A 67 -3.82 -11.45 0.21
CA GLU A 67 -2.37 -11.55 -0.01
C GLU A 67 -1.57 -11.88 1.26
N GLY A 68 -2.26 -12.07 2.40
CA GLY A 68 -1.65 -12.54 3.65
C GLY A 68 -1.09 -11.43 4.54
N LEU A 69 -1.44 -10.17 4.30
CA LEU A 69 -0.97 -9.04 5.10
C LEU A 69 -1.81 -8.86 6.37
N ASP A 70 -1.14 -8.52 7.48
CA ASP A 70 -1.78 -8.12 8.74
C ASP A 70 -2.17 -6.62 8.67
N LEU A 71 -3.47 -6.34 8.72
CA LEU A 71 -4.00 -4.99 8.54
C LEU A 71 -4.36 -4.33 9.88
N LEU A 72 -3.60 -3.29 10.23
CA LEU A 72 -3.95 -2.34 11.29
C LEU A 72 -4.91 -1.29 10.72
N VAL A 73 -6.19 -1.60 10.77
CA VAL A 73 -7.24 -0.73 10.18
C VAL A 73 -7.53 0.45 11.10
N VAL A 74 -7.41 1.68 10.57
CA VAL A 74 -7.71 2.92 11.30
C VAL A 74 -8.92 3.68 10.71
N PRO A 75 -9.71 4.39 11.54
CA PRO A 75 -10.78 5.26 11.06
C PRO A 75 -10.25 6.34 10.11
N SER A 76 -11.08 6.75 9.15
CA SER A 76 -10.65 7.62 8.05
C SER A 76 -11.60 8.79 7.77
N ALA A 77 -12.52 9.11 8.68
CA ALA A 77 -13.57 10.09 8.44
C ALA A 77 -13.02 11.51 8.21
N GLU A 78 -12.16 12.02 9.11
CA GLU A 78 -11.71 13.42 9.05
C GLU A 78 -10.32 13.59 8.45
N LEU A 79 -9.34 12.77 8.85
CA LEU A 79 -7.94 12.93 8.41
C LEU A 79 -7.78 12.76 6.89
N SER A 80 -8.57 11.87 6.28
CA SER A 80 -8.54 11.67 4.82
C SER A 80 -9.00 12.89 4.03
N ARG A 81 -9.73 13.84 4.64
CA ARG A 81 -10.11 15.10 3.98
C ARG A 81 -8.88 15.95 3.61
N GLY A 82 -7.78 15.76 4.33
CA GLY A 82 -6.48 16.34 4.02
C GLY A 82 -5.74 15.69 2.85
N ARG A 83 -6.31 14.64 2.22
CA ARG A 83 -5.70 13.86 1.13
C ARG A 83 -4.35 13.24 1.52
N GLY A 84 -4.38 12.46 2.59
CA GLY A 84 -3.20 11.72 3.04
C GLY A 84 -3.58 10.44 3.77
N GLY A 85 -2.89 9.36 3.43
CA GLY A 85 -2.96 8.07 4.11
C GLY A 85 -2.11 8.01 5.38
N PRO A 86 -2.12 6.85 6.08
CA PRO A 86 -1.28 6.61 7.24
C PRO A 86 0.20 6.92 7.01
N ARG A 87 0.73 6.64 5.80
CA ARG A 87 2.13 6.93 5.49
C ARG A 87 2.39 8.44 5.39
N CYS A 88 1.51 9.22 4.77
CA CYS A 88 1.63 10.68 4.68
C CYS A 88 1.70 11.37 6.06
N MET A 89 1.10 10.79 7.09
CA MET A 89 1.08 11.33 8.46
C MET A 89 2.25 10.85 9.33
N SER A 90 3.21 10.14 8.74
CA SER A 90 4.29 9.49 9.47
C SER A 90 5.67 9.88 8.93
N MET A 91 6.65 9.93 9.82
CA MET A 91 8.05 10.15 9.48
C MET A 91 8.90 9.17 10.31
N PRO A 92 9.30 8.01 9.76
CA PRO A 92 10.12 7.05 10.50
C PRO A 92 11.46 7.67 10.90
N PHE A 93 11.74 7.74 12.20
CA PHE A 93 13.04 8.19 12.71
C PHE A 93 14.05 7.04 12.81
N TRP A 94 13.56 5.82 13.01
CA TRP A 94 14.35 4.61 13.15
C TRP A 94 13.55 3.41 12.66
N ARG A 95 14.21 2.43 12.04
CA ARG A 95 13.72 1.10 11.69
C ARG A 95 14.85 0.10 11.93
N GLU A 96 14.50 -1.12 12.32
CA GLU A 96 15.47 -2.20 12.43
C GLU A 96 15.95 -2.64 11.03
N ASP A 97 17.16 -3.19 10.97
CA ASP A 97 17.69 -3.78 9.74
C ASP A 97 16.87 -5.03 9.37
N LEU A 98 16.73 -5.26 8.06
CA LEU A 98 16.04 -6.43 7.48
C LEU A 98 16.98 -7.64 7.38
#